data_AF-A0A9X1QAT6-F1
#
_entry.id   AF-A0A9X1QAT6-F1
#
_cell.length_a   1.000
_cell.length_b   1.000
_cell.length_c   1.000
_cell.angle_alpha   90.00
_cell.angle_beta   90.00
_cell.angle_gamma   90.00
#
_symmetry.space_group_name_H-M   'P 1'
#
loop_
_entity.id
_entity.type
_entity.pdbx_description
1 polymer ?
#
loop_
_entity_poly.entity_id
_entity_poly.type
_entity_poly.pdbx_seq_one_letter_code
_entity_poly.pdbx_strand_id
1 'polypeptide(L)'
;MKKAYNETWIANLHILNKAEHWAAKKLLTREQLDQAEKAFPQQFYRPGIFVKIGLFIFTLIACSFASGFISMFIIGDGGQENISIISLFCMAGFIFFLEFLIKKRSLYHSGTDNALLYAALGAAAIPILSLFQDLQVWQFCIIFFAITFAATLRYADLLTAAGSFLILILMLGDMMIKFPIGKAILPFGVMILSALVYMIVRKIKSSYYHDCRKLIEILALATFYLGGNYLVVREGNAMLNDLNLPFAPQIPFAQVFYFFTIGIPVAYIFFGLKKHDRVLLITGLLSLALSVYTYKHYFSPFTPAQELAIAGMAMIVLSAAVIKYLHTPKHGLSDEQEGKRKLANLEAILVAQHLGQTPGEDGNVEFGGGNFGGGGSGETY
;
A
#
# COMPACT_ATOMS: atom_id res chain seq x y z
N MET A 1 -10.97 10.91 19.99
CA MET A 1 -10.46 11.74 18.88
C MET A 1 -11.58 11.91 17.86
N LYS A 2 -11.93 13.14 17.44
CA LYS A 2 -12.99 13.37 16.43
C LYS A 2 -12.44 13.09 15.02
N LYS A 3 -13.13 12.27 14.24
CA LYS A 3 -12.75 11.94 12.85
C LYS A 3 -12.80 13.18 11.94
N ALA A 4 -11.94 13.22 10.93
CA ALA A 4 -11.83 14.35 10.01
C ALA A 4 -13.01 14.41 9.01
N TYR A 5 -13.42 13.25 8.49
CA TYR A 5 -14.47 13.16 7.47
C TYR A 5 -15.83 12.75 8.06
N ASN A 6 -16.90 13.05 7.34
CA ASN A 6 -18.25 12.68 7.72
C ASN A 6 -18.48 11.17 7.56
N GLU A 7 -18.77 10.49 8.66
CA GLU A 7 -18.95 9.03 8.69
C GLU A 7 -20.16 8.56 7.88
N THR A 8 -21.25 9.33 7.87
CA THR A 8 -22.47 8.94 7.13
C THR A 8 -22.21 8.98 5.64
N TRP A 9 -21.49 9.99 5.16
CA TRP A 9 -21.12 10.10 3.75
C TRP A 9 -20.18 8.98 3.32
N ILE A 10 -19.26 8.54 4.18
CA ILE A 10 -18.39 7.39 3.88
C ILE A 10 -19.20 6.09 3.83
N ALA A 11 -20.16 5.91 4.74
CA ALA A 11 -21.05 4.75 4.70
C ALA A 11 -21.90 4.73 3.43
N ASN A 12 -22.48 5.88 3.06
CA ASN A 12 -23.23 6.08 1.82
C ASN A 12 -22.36 5.76 0.60
N LEU A 13 -21.11 6.25 0.58
CA LEU A 13 -20.16 5.98 -0.49
C LEU A 13 -19.90 4.49 -0.68
N HIS A 14 -19.76 3.75 0.42
CA HIS A 14 -19.54 2.30 0.36
C HIS A 14 -20.79 1.55 -0.15
N ILE A 15 -21.99 2.04 0.13
CA ILE A 15 -23.25 1.52 -0.42
C ILE A 15 -23.33 1.81 -1.92
N LEU A 16 -23.05 3.05 -2.34
CA LEU A 16 -23.08 3.45 -3.75
C LEU A 16 -22.05 2.69 -4.59
N ASN A 17 -20.81 2.52 -4.12
CA ASN A 17 -19.80 1.72 -4.82
C ASN A 17 -20.26 0.25 -5.01
N LYS A 18 -21.03 -0.31 -4.06
CA LYS A 18 -21.62 -1.65 -4.22
C LYS A 18 -22.78 -1.64 -5.21
N ALA A 19 -23.62 -0.62 -5.18
CA ALA A 19 -24.73 -0.46 -6.13
C ALA A 19 -24.20 -0.32 -7.57
N GLU A 20 -23.16 0.49 -7.78
CA GLU A 20 -22.46 0.60 -9.07
C GLU A 20 -21.93 -0.76 -9.53
N HIS A 21 -21.35 -1.56 -8.62
CA HIS A 21 -20.86 -2.90 -8.94
C HIS A 21 -21.99 -3.85 -9.35
N TRP A 22 -23.13 -3.80 -8.66
CA TRP A 22 -24.31 -4.60 -9.00
C TRP A 22 -24.95 -4.15 -10.32
N ALA A 23 -24.98 -2.84 -10.59
CA ALA A 23 -25.42 -2.30 -11.87
C ALA A 23 -24.50 -2.74 -13.02
N ALA A 24 -23.17 -2.75 -12.81
CA ALA A 24 -22.21 -3.26 -13.79
C ALA A 24 -22.42 -4.76 -14.09
N LYS A 25 -22.90 -5.53 -13.12
CA LYS A 25 -23.31 -6.93 -13.28
C LYS A 25 -24.73 -7.12 -13.82
N LYS A 26 -25.43 -6.04 -14.21
CA LYS A 26 -26.83 -6.04 -14.65
C LYS A 26 -27.80 -6.62 -13.60
N LEU A 27 -27.42 -6.59 -12.31
CA LEU A 27 -28.29 -6.98 -11.20
C LEU A 27 -29.21 -5.84 -10.76
N LEU A 28 -28.85 -4.59 -11.08
CA LEU A 28 -29.65 -3.39 -10.87
C LEU A 28 -29.92 -2.70 -12.20
N THR A 29 -31.13 -2.15 -12.36
CA THR A 29 -31.44 -1.25 -13.47
C THR A 29 -30.82 0.12 -13.21
N ARG A 30 -30.65 0.92 -14.27
CA ARG A 30 -30.16 2.31 -14.14
C ARG A 30 -31.08 3.16 -13.26
N GLU A 31 -32.39 2.96 -13.36
CA GLU A 31 -33.39 3.64 -12.52
C GLU A 31 -33.22 3.32 -11.04
N GLN A 32 -32.92 2.06 -10.69
CA GLN A 32 -32.65 1.65 -9.31
C GLN A 32 -31.33 2.23 -8.79
N LEU A 33 -30.31 2.37 -9.66
CA LEU A 33 -29.06 3.05 -9.30
C LEU A 33 -29.30 4.53 -9.02
N ASP A 34 -30.05 5.22 -9.89
CA ASP A 34 -30.42 6.63 -9.70
C ASP A 34 -31.23 6.84 -8.41
N GLN A 35 -32.11 5.89 -8.06
CA GLN A 35 -32.82 5.90 -6.78
C GLN A 35 -31.87 5.71 -5.58
N ALA A 36 -30.88 4.82 -5.69
CA ALA A 36 -29.88 4.62 -4.65
C ALA A 36 -29.02 5.87 -4.44
N GLU A 37 -28.62 6.56 -5.51
CA GLU A 37 -27.89 7.84 -5.44
C GLU A 37 -28.70 8.93 -4.72
N LYS A 38 -30.01 8.99 -4.96
CA LYS A 38 -30.92 9.90 -4.26
C LYS A 38 -31.12 9.53 -2.79
N ALA A 39 -31.19 8.24 -2.48
CA ALA A 39 -31.40 7.74 -1.11
C ALA A 39 -30.16 7.87 -0.22
N PHE A 40 -28.96 7.80 -0.80
CA PHE A 40 -27.68 7.84 -0.08
C PHE A 40 -26.80 9.00 -0.55
N PRO A 41 -27.20 10.26 -0.32
CA PRO A 41 -26.46 11.41 -0.81
C PRO A 41 -25.08 11.52 -0.15
N GLN A 42 -24.09 11.92 -0.94
CA GLN A 42 -22.72 12.21 -0.49
C GLN A 42 -22.21 13.45 -1.22
N GLN A 43 -21.57 14.37 -0.50
CA GLN A 43 -21.12 15.66 -1.03
C GLN A 43 -19.60 15.75 -1.16
N PHE A 44 -18.89 14.62 -1.20
CA PHE A 44 -17.43 14.65 -1.30
C PHE A 44 -16.98 15.07 -2.70
N TYR A 45 -15.94 15.92 -2.74
CA TYR A 45 -15.23 16.20 -3.97
C TYR A 45 -14.32 15.01 -4.32
N ARG A 46 -14.67 14.27 -5.39
CA ARG A 46 -13.95 13.07 -5.86
C ARG A 46 -13.42 13.27 -7.29
N PRO A 47 -12.20 13.82 -7.45
CA PRO A 47 -11.59 13.94 -8.77
C PRO A 47 -11.21 12.55 -9.33
N GLY A 48 -11.19 12.43 -10.66
CA GLY A 48 -10.62 11.26 -11.34
C GLY A 48 -9.14 11.07 -11.01
N ILE A 49 -8.59 9.87 -11.23
CA ILE A 49 -7.22 9.52 -10.80
C ILE A 49 -6.15 10.48 -11.34
N PHE A 50 -6.25 10.92 -12.59
CA PHE A 50 -5.31 11.88 -13.19
C PHE A 50 -5.36 13.25 -12.50
N VAL A 51 -6.57 13.76 -12.26
CA VAL A 51 -6.76 15.03 -11.55
C VAL A 51 -6.30 14.92 -10.11
N LYS A 52 -6.54 13.78 -9.44
CA LYS A 52 -6.04 13.51 -8.09
C LYS A 52 -4.51 13.55 -8.02
N ILE A 53 -3.81 12.95 -8.98
CA ILE A 53 -2.34 12.99 -9.07
C ILE A 53 -1.87 14.43 -9.31
N GLY A 54 -2.48 15.15 -10.26
CA GLY A 54 -2.13 16.53 -10.55
C GLY A 54 -2.31 17.45 -9.35
N LEU A 55 -3.46 17.35 -8.65
CA LEU A 55 -3.74 18.09 -7.43
C LEU A 55 -2.77 17.77 -6.30
N PHE A 56 -2.40 16.50 -6.13
CA PHE A 56 -1.40 16.09 -5.15
C PHE A 56 -0.04 16.75 -5.41
N ILE A 57 0.47 16.63 -6.64
CA ILE A 57 1.78 17.21 -7.02
C ILE A 57 1.77 18.73 -6.89
N PHE A 58 0.73 19.40 -7.40
CA PHE A 58 0.61 20.85 -7.32
C PHE A 58 0.55 21.34 -5.88
N THR A 59 -0.14 20.60 -5.00
CA THR A 59 -0.22 20.92 -3.58
C THR A 59 1.15 20.77 -2.91
N LEU A 60 1.93 19.74 -3.24
CA LEU A 60 3.29 19.60 -2.71
C LEU A 60 4.23 20.73 -3.17
N ILE A 61 4.11 21.15 -4.44
CA ILE A 61 4.85 22.30 -4.96
C ILE A 61 4.45 23.56 -4.19
N ALA A 62 3.15 23.78 -3.99
CA ALA A 62 2.65 24.92 -3.22
C ALA A 62 3.12 24.90 -1.75
N CYS A 63 3.12 23.73 -1.09
CA CYS A 63 3.68 23.57 0.25
C CYS A 63 5.17 23.88 0.28
N SER A 64 5.94 23.38 -0.68
CA SER A 64 7.38 23.62 -0.78
C SER A 64 7.68 25.11 -1.01
N PHE A 65 6.93 25.76 -1.91
CA PHE A 65 7.01 27.19 -2.14
C PHE A 65 6.66 27.99 -0.88
N ALA A 66 5.58 27.63 -0.17
CA ALA A 66 5.20 28.29 1.07
C ALA A 66 6.28 28.15 2.14
N SER A 67 6.84 26.95 2.33
CA SER A 67 7.95 26.73 3.26
C SER A 67 9.20 27.51 2.88
N GLY A 68 9.56 27.54 1.58
CA GLY A 68 10.68 28.34 1.08
C GLY A 68 10.47 29.84 1.27
N PHE A 69 9.27 30.34 0.98
CA PHE A 69 8.91 31.74 1.17
C PHE A 69 8.97 32.13 2.65
N ILE A 70 8.39 31.34 3.55
CA ILE A 70 8.49 31.57 5.01
C ILE A 70 9.94 31.55 5.46
N SER A 71 10.76 30.66 4.91
CA SER A 71 12.18 30.58 5.26
C SER A 71 12.91 31.89 4.99
N MET A 72 12.59 32.63 3.91
CA MET A 72 13.24 33.91 3.61
C MET A 72 13.08 34.97 4.72
N PHE A 73 12.03 34.89 5.55
CA PHE A 73 11.80 35.84 6.65
C PHE A 73 12.44 35.41 7.97
N ILE A 74 12.79 34.13 8.10
CA ILE A 74 13.29 33.53 9.35
C ILE A 74 14.77 33.12 9.21
N ILE A 75 15.31 33.04 7.99
CA ILE A 75 16.73 32.80 7.73
C ILE A 75 17.52 34.04 8.15
N GLY A 76 17.98 34.03 9.40
CA GLY A 76 19.23 34.67 9.81
C GLY A 76 20.41 33.75 9.47
N ASP A 77 21.15 33.33 10.48
CA ASP A 77 22.45 32.65 10.41
C ASP A 77 22.38 31.19 9.87
N GLY A 78 21.19 30.70 9.50
CA GLY A 78 21.00 29.33 8.98
C GLY A 78 21.15 28.19 10.02
N GLY A 79 21.10 28.49 11.32
CA GLY A 79 21.22 27.48 12.38
C GLY A 79 20.11 26.41 12.37
N GLN A 80 20.40 25.23 12.91
CA GLN A 80 19.46 24.10 13.02
C GLN A 80 18.17 24.46 13.77
N GLU A 81 18.25 25.37 14.74
CA GLU A 81 17.08 25.88 15.48
C GLU A 81 16.12 26.66 14.56
N ASN A 82 16.64 27.51 13.67
CA ASN A 82 15.83 28.29 12.73
C ASN A 82 15.05 27.38 11.78
N ILE A 83 15.71 26.33 11.26
CA ILE A 83 15.06 25.33 10.40
C ILE A 83 13.92 24.62 11.15
N SER A 84 14.16 24.28 12.43
CA SER A 84 13.17 23.61 13.28
C SER A 84 11.95 24.50 13.54
N ILE A 85 12.17 25.80 13.80
CA ILE A 85 11.10 26.80 13.98
C ILE A 85 10.28 26.95 12.69
N ILE A 86 10.95 27.15 11.54
CA ILE A 86 10.27 27.25 10.23
C ILE A 86 9.40 26.01 9.98
N SER A 87 9.94 24.83 10.27
CA SER A 87 9.25 23.57 10.05
C SER A 87 8.02 23.42 10.95
N LEU A 88 8.09 23.85 12.21
CA LEU A 88 6.93 23.88 13.12
C LEU A 88 5.82 24.84 12.63
N PHE A 89 6.19 26.03 12.15
CA PHE A 89 5.23 26.96 11.54
C PHE A 89 4.58 26.36 10.29
N CYS A 90 5.36 25.73 9.42
CA CYS A 90 4.84 25.06 8.22
C CYS A 90 3.90 23.91 8.59
N MET A 91 4.29 23.07 9.57
CA MET A 91 3.44 21.99 10.08
C MET A 91 2.08 22.52 10.55
N ALA A 92 2.07 23.56 11.38
CA ALA A 92 0.83 24.16 11.88
C ALA A 92 -0.03 24.72 10.74
N GLY A 93 0.59 25.42 9.78
CA GLY A 93 -0.08 25.93 8.59
C GLY A 93 -0.71 24.83 7.74
N PHE A 94 0.03 23.77 7.45
CA PHE A 94 -0.46 22.65 6.64
C PHE A 94 -1.61 21.91 7.31
N ILE A 95 -1.55 21.67 8.63
CA ILE A 95 -2.66 21.06 9.39
C ILE A 95 -3.88 21.98 9.38
N PHE A 96 -3.69 23.29 9.56
CA PHE A 96 -4.78 24.26 9.50
C PHE A 96 -5.48 24.25 8.14
N PHE A 97 -4.72 24.34 7.04
CA PHE A 97 -5.27 24.30 5.69
C PHE A 97 -5.93 22.96 5.36
N LEU A 98 -5.35 21.85 5.83
CA LEU A 98 -5.95 20.52 5.68
C LEU A 98 -7.35 20.49 6.30
N GLU A 99 -7.47 20.87 7.58
CA GLU A 99 -8.74 20.88 8.30
C GLU A 99 -9.75 21.86 7.69
N PHE A 100 -9.28 23.03 7.28
CA PHE A 100 -10.11 24.06 6.65
C PHE A 100 -10.68 23.56 5.32
N LEU A 101 -9.85 22.98 4.45
CA LEU A 101 -10.27 22.51 3.14
C LEU A 101 -11.15 21.27 3.22
N ILE A 102 -10.89 20.34 4.14
CA ILE A 102 -11.77 19.20 4.40
C ILE A 102 -13.18 19.69 4.77
N LYS A 103 -13.30 20.69 5.66
CA LYS A 103 -14.60 21.19 6.12
C LYS A 103 -15.31 22.07 5.10
N LYS A 104 -14.58 22.95 4.40
CA LYS A 104 -15.18 23.95 3.49
C LYS A 104 -15.39 23.43 2.07
N ARG A 105 -14.53 22.54 1.59
CA ARG A 105 -14.58 22.01 0.22
C ARG A 105 -14.99 20.53 0.19
N SER A 106 -15.31 19.94 1.33
CA SER A 106 -15.72 18.53 1.45
C SER A 106 -14.73 17.60 0.73
N LEU A 107 -13.43 17.87 0.88
CA LEU A 107 -12.38 17.04 0.31
C LEU A 107 -12.40 15.66 0.98
N TYR A 108 -12.18 14.62 0.19
CA TYR A 108 -12.03 13.25 0.68
C TYR A 108 -11.08 12.47 -0.23
N HIS A 109 -9.86 12.25 0.26
CA HIS A 109 -8.73 11.68 -0.48
C HIS A 109 -8.66 12.21 -1.91
N SER A 110 -8.78 13.53 -2.08
CA SER A 110 -8.79 14.20 -3.38
C SER A 110 -7.39 14.40 -3.96
N GLY A 111 -6.35 14.18 -3.14
CA GLY A 111 -4.95 14.41 -3.49
C GLY A 111 -4.39 15.60 -2.73
N THR A 112 -5.12 16.72 -2.69
CA THR A 112 -4.72 17.92 -1.94
C THR A 112 -4.69 17.68 -0.43
N ASP A 113 -5.70 17.01 0.12
CA ASP A 113 -5.76 16.66 1.53
C ASP A 113 -4.64 15.68 1.93
N ASN A 114 -4.40 14.65 1.12
CA ASN A 114 -3.28 13.73 1.32
C ASN A 114 -1.93 14.46 1.26
N ALA A 115 -1.72 15.34 0.28
CA ALA A 115 -0.48 16.10 0.15
C ALA A 115 -0.23 17.01 1.36
N LEU A 116 -1.25 17.74 1.85
CA LEU A 116 -1.14 18.57 3.05
C LEU A 116 -0.85 17.74 4.30
N LEU A 117 -1.47 16.56 4.43
CA LEU A 117 -1.18 15.64 5.53
C LEU A 117 0.28 15.19 5.50
N TYR A 118 0.80 14.78 4.33
CA TYR A 118 2.18 14.31 4.23
C TYR A 118 3.20 15.43 4.39
N ALA A 119 2.91 16.62 3.86
CA ALA A 119 3.72 17.81 4.07
C ALA A 119 3.76 18.18 5.57
N ALA A 120 2.63 18.11 6.28
CA ALA A 120 2.58 18.33 7.71
C ALA A 120 3.39 17.30 8.50
N LEU A 121 3.28 16.00 8.15
CA LEU A 121 4.04 14.93 8.80
C LEU A 121 5.55 15.05 8.54
N GLY A 122 5.95 15.41 7.32
CA GLY A 122 7.34 15.69 6.97
C GLY A 122 7.87 16.89 7.74
N ALA A 123 7.10 17.98 7.81
CA ALA A 123 7.47 19.16 8.58
C ALA A 123 7.53 18.89 10.10
N ALA A 124 6.71 17.96 10.62
CA ALA A 124 6.79 17.53 12.02
C ALA A 124 8.06 16.71 12.30
N ALA A 125 8.58 15.97 11.31
CA ALA A 125 9.75 15.11 11.48
C ALA A 125 11.04 15.91 11.69
N ILE A 126 11.20 17.05 11.01
CA ILE A 126 12.41 17.89 11.08
C ILE A 126 12.78 18.30 12.52
N PRO A 127 11.92 18.99 13.30
CA PRO A 127 12.25 19.40 14.67
C PRO A 127 12.47 18.20 15.60
N ILE A 128 11.79 17.08 15.37
CA ILE A 128 11.97 15.86 16.17
C ILE A 128 13.39 15.32 15.95
N LEU A 129 13.86 15.25 14.70
CA LEU A 129 15.18 14.72 14.38
C LEU A 129 16.31 15.70 14.73
N SER A 130 16.09 17.01 14.58
CA SER A 130 17.11 18.03 14.82
C SER A 130 17.32 18.35 16.29
N LEU A 131 16.25 18.41 17.10
CA LEU A 131 16.32 18.81 18.51
C LEU A 131 16.60 17.65 19.47
N PHE A 132 16.33 16.41 19.05
CA PHE A 132 16.45 15.23 19.90
C PHE A 132 17.51 14.24 19.38
N GLN A 133 18.68 14.74 18.97
CA GLN A 133 19.74 13.94 18.34
C GLN A 133 20.27 12.80 19.23
N ASP A 134 20.18 12.94 20.56
CA ASP A 134 20.65 11.93 21.52
C ASP A 134 19.69 10.75 21.72
N LEU A 135 18.50 10.79 21.11
CA LEU A 135 17.54 9.70 21.24
C LEU A 135 17.98 8.47 20.46
N GLN A 136 17.71 7.31 21.05
CA GLN A 136 17.88 6.02 20.39
C GLN A 136 16.75 5.80 19.37
N VAL A 137 17.01 4.94 18.37
CA VAL A 137 16.08 4.64 17.28
C VAL A 137 14.69 4.22 17.78
N TRP A 138 14.58 3.30 18.74
CA TRP A 138 13.28 2.92 19.31
C TRP A 138 12.49 4.09 19.94
N GLN A 139 13.16 5.12 20.48
CA GLN A 139 12.50 6.30 21.06
C GLN A 139 11.90 7.15 19.94
N PHE A 140 12.63 7.35 18.84
CA PHE A 140 12.07 7.95 17.63
C PHE A 140 10.89 7.14 17.09
N CYS A 141 10.99 5.81 17.08
CA CYS A 141 9.88 4.96 16.65
C CYS A 141 8.62 5.17 17.50
N ILE A 142 8.73 5.34 18.82
CA ILE A 142 7.57 5.63 19.68
C ILE A 142 6.91 6.94 19.29
N ILE A 143 7.70 8.00 19.08
CA ILE A 143 7.20 9.33 18.73
C ILE A 143 6.52 9.29 17.35
N PHE A 144 7.21 8.76 16.33
CA PHE A 144 6.65 8.66 14.98
C PHE A 144 5.47 7.70 14.90
N PHE A 145 5.47 6.62 15.69
CA PHE A 145 4.31 5.74 15.81
C PHE A 145 3.12 6.51 16.37
N ALA A 146 3.27 7.26 17.47
CA ALA A 146 2.19 8.04 18.05
C ALA A 146 1.61 9.05 17.06
N ILE A 147 2.47 9.75 16.31
CA ILE A 147 2.07 10.74 15.31
C ILE A 147 1.33 10.08 14.13
N THR A 148 1.94 9.06 13.50
CA THR A 148 1.34 8.37 12.35
C THR A 148 0.07 7.62 12.73
N PHE A 149 0.01 7.06 13.94
CA PHE A 149 -1.17 6.36 14.45
C PHE A 149 -2.30 7.35 14.73
N ALA A 150 -2.01 8.51 15.34
CA ALA A 150 -2.99 9.58 15.53
C ALA A 150 -3.51 10.12 14.19
N ALA A 151 -2.62 10.29 13.20
CA ALA A 151 -3.01 10.66 11.84
C ALA A 151 -3.91 9.59 11.19
N THR A 152 -3.60 8.30 11.36
CA THR A 152 -4.42 7.19 10.87
C THR A 152 -5.81 7.19 11.52
N LEU A 153 -5.89 7.39 12.84
CA LEU A 153 -7.17 7.48 13.55
C LEU A 153 -7.99 8.69 13.12
N ARG A 154 -7.34 9.81 12.81
CA ARG A 154 -8.05 11.04 12.42
C ARG A 154 -8.50 11.01 10.95
N TYR A 155 -7.61 10.63 10.04
CA TYR A 155 -7.80 10.78 8.59
C TYR A 155 -8.02 9.46 7.84
N ALA A 156 -7.88 8.29 8.48
CA ALA A 156 -7.98 6.99 7.78
C ALA A 156 -7.19 6.95 6.46
N ASP A 157 -5.98 7.51 6.46
CA ASP A 157 -5.12 7.54 5.30
C ASP A 157 -4.25 6.27 5.21
N LEU A 158 -4.11 5.74 4.00
CA LEU A 158 -3.41 4.48 3.71
C LEU A 158 -1.91 4.55 4.02
N LEU A 159 -1.23 5.63 3.66
CA LEU A 159 0.20 5.75 3.91
C LEU A 159 0.48 5.92 5.39
N THR A 160 -0.36 6.66 6.11
CA THR A 160 -0.22 6.76 7.57
C THR A 160 -0.44 5.42 8.26
N ALA A 161 -1.41 4.62 7.81
CA ALA A 161 -1.67 3.29 8.34
C ALA A 161 -0.51 2.33 8.09
N ALA A 162 0.03 2.32 6.87
CA ALA A 162 1.21 1.55 6.51
C ALA A 162 2.44 1.99 7.32
N GLY A 163 2.66 3.31 7.43
CA GLY A 163 3.74 3.90 8.20
C GLY A 163 3.70 3.46 9.67
N SER A 164 2.55 3.56 10.33
CA SER A 164 2.40 3.08 11.71
C SER A 164 2.72 1.60 11.87
N PHE A 165 2.28 0.77 10.92
CA PHE A 165 2.60 -0.66 10.95
C PHE A 165 4.11 -0.92 10.77
N LEU A 166 4.74 -0.28 9.79
CA LEU A 166 6.17 -0.43 9.53
C LEU A 166 7.02 0.08 10.71
N ILE A 167 6.64 1.20 11.32
CA ILE A 167 7.32 1.73 12.51
C ILE A 167 7.23 0.75 13.67
N LEU A 168 6.11 0.05 13.88
CA LEU A 168 6.01 -1.00 14.90
C LEU A 168 6.97 -2.16 14.65
N ILE A 169 7.10 -2.60 13.38
CA ILE A 169 8.04 -3.66 13.00
C ILE A 169 9.49 -3.19 13.22
N LEU A 170 9.81 -1.96 12.81
CA LEU A 170 11.14 -1.36 13.01
C LEU A 170 11.48 -1.22 14.50
N MET A 171 10.53 -0.76 15.31
CA MET A 171 10.70 -0.64 16.77
C MET A 171 11.03 -1.98 17.40
N LEU A 172 10.28 -3.04 17.04
CA LEU A 172 10.56 -4.39 17.51
C LEU A 172 11.96 -4.86 17.07
N GLY A 173 12.30 -4.65 15.80
CA GLY A 173 13.60 -5.01 15.24
C GLY A 173 14.75 -4.34 16.00
N ASP A 174 14.71 -3.03 16.17
CA ASP A 174 15.73 -2.26 16.90
C ASP A 174 15.91 -2.76 18.34
N MET A 175 14.81 -3.02 19.05
CA MET A 175 14.88 -3.53 20.42
C MET A 175 15.51 -4.92 20.50
N MET A 176 15.20 -5.81 19.56
CA MET A 176 15.68 -7.20 19.57
C MET A 176 17.14 -7.33 19.11
N ILE A 177 17.58 -6.53 18.14
CA ILE A 177 18.94 -6.64 17.57
C ILE A 177 20.03 -6.24 18.57
N LYS A 178 19.69 -5.45 19.61
CA LYS A 178 20.60 -5.06 20.70
C LYS A 178 21.17 -6.23 21.49
N PHE A 179 20.50 -7.38 21.48
CA PHE A 179 20.93 -8.57 22.20
C PHE A 179 21.23 -9.72 21.22
N PRO A 180 22.33 -10.49 21.39
CA PRO A 180 22.65 -11.60 20.51
C PRO A 180 21.51 -12.63 20.39
N ILE A 181 20.87 -12.96 21.51
CA ILE A 181 19.72 -13.86 21.52
C ILE A 181 18.52 -13.26 20.78
N GLY A 182 18.34 -11.93 20.85
CA GLY A 182 17.27 -11.22 20.18
C GLY A 182 17.41 -11.26 18.65
N LYS A 183 18.63 -11.17 18.11
CA LYS A 183 18.89 -11.42 16.67
C LYS A 183 18.45 -12.81 16.24
N ALA A 184 18.70 -13.84 17.07
CA ALA A 184 18.35 -15.23 16.75
C ALA A 184 16.83 -15.47 16.75
N ILE A 185 16.09 -14.84 17.67
CA ILE A 185 14.63 -15.02 17.80
C ILE A 185 13.81 -13.93 17.08
N LEU A 186 14.45 -12.93 16.48
CA LEU A 186 13.82 -11.84 15.73
C LEU A 186 12.76 -12.31 14.72
N PRO A 187 12.98 -13.37 13.91
CA PRO A 187 11.97 -13.84 12.97
C PRO A 187 10.65 -14.21 13.66
N PHE A 188 10.72 -14.90 14.80
CA PHE A 188 9.55 -15.27 15.60
C PHE A 188 8.88 -14.05 16.24
N GLY A 189 9.67 -13.06 16.69
CA GLY A 189 9.15 -11.79 17.17
C GLY A 189 8.31 -11.07 16.11
N VAL A 190 8.84 -10.95 14.89
CA VAL A 190 8.14 -10.34 13.74
C VAL A 190 6.86 -11.12 13.42
N MET A 191 6.92 -12.45 13.40
CA MET A 191 5.73 -13.29 13.17
C MET A 191 4.67 -13.07 14.26
N ILE A 192 5.04 -13.09 15.54
CA ILE A 192 4.11 -12.91 16.66
C ILE A 192 3.45 -11.53 16.57
N LEU A 193 4.23 -10.46 16.40
CA LEU A 193 3.70 -9.10 16.30
C LEU A 193 2.74 -8.97 15.10
N SER A 194 3.12 -9.52 13.96
CA SER A 194 2.28 -9.48 12.75
C SER A 194 0.97 -10.24 12.94
N ALA A 195 1.01 -11.42 13.59
CA ALA A 195 -0.18 -12.19 13.91
C ALA A 195 -1.11 -11.44 14.88
N LEU A 196 -0.56 -10.81 15.93
CA LEU A 196 -1.31 -10.02 16.90
C LEU A 196 -1.99 -8.83 16.21
N VAL A 197 -1.25 -8.07 15.39
CA VAL A 197 -1.81 -6.94 14.64
C VAL A 197 -2.94 -7.39 13.73
N TYR A 198 -2.74 -8.47 12.98
CA TYR A 198 -3.77 -9.04 12.11
C TYR A 198 -5.04 -9.43 12.88
N MET A 199 -4.89 -10.07 14.04
CA MET A 199 -6.01 -10.46 14.90
C MET A 199 -6.77 -9.25 15.47
N ILE A 200 -6.07 -8.18 15.85
CA ILE A 200 -6.67 -6.94 16.36
C ILE A 200 -7.43 -6.22 15.24
N VAL A 201 -6.79 -6.05 14.08
CA VAL A 201 -7.31 -5.28 12.96
C VAL A 201 -8.57 -5.91 12.36
N ARG A 202 -8.64 -7.24 12.27
CA ARG A 202 -9.85 -7.95 11.83
C ARG A 202 -11.09 -7.69 12.69
N LYS A 203 -10.93 -7.31 13.96
CA LYS A 203 -12.06 -7.00 14.85
C LYS A 203 -12.69 -5.64 14.53
N ILE A 204 -12.00 -4.77 13.79
CA ILE A 204 -12.48 -3.45 13.41
C ILE A 204 -13.53 -3.59 12.30
N LYS A 205 -14.77 -3.17 12.58
CA LYS A 205 -15.92 -3.27 11.65
C LYS A 205 -16.38 -1.92 11.06
N SER A 206 -15.67 -0.83 11.33
CA SER A 206 -16.06 0.50 10.86
C SER A 206 -15.76 0.69 9.37
N SER A 207 -16.76 1.14 8.60
CA SER A 207 -16.59 1.52 7.19
C SER A 207 -15.56 2.62 6.99
N TYR A 208 -15.35 3.48 8.00
CA TYR A 208 -14.38 4.57 7.96
C TYR A 208 -12.94 4.09 7.78
N TYR A 209 -12.59 2.96 8.40
CA TYR A 209 -11.24 2.40 8.35
C TYR A 209 -11.14 1.20 7.41
N HIS A 210 -12.10 1.00 6.50
CA HIS A 210 -12.17 -0.22 5.69
C HIS A 210 -10.89 -0.47 4.90
N ASP A 211 -10.41 0.54 4.17
CA ASP A 211 -9.23 0.41 3.32
C ASP A 211 -7.94 0.32 4.14
N CYS A 212 -7.78 1.13 5.21
CA CYS A 212 -6.65 1.02 6.15
C CYS A 212 -6.58 -0.36 6.80
N ARG A 213 -7.72 -0.89 7.24
CA ARG A 213 -7.83 -2.23 7.84
C ARG A 213 -7.35 -3.28 6.85
N LYS A 214 -7.85 -3.24 5.61
CA LYS A 214 -7.46 -4.17 4.55
C LYS A 214 -5.97 -4.09 4.23
N LEU A 215 -5.41 -2.88 4.17
CA LEU A 215 -3.98 -2.67 3.96
C LEU A 215 -3.14 -3.26 5.09
N ILE A 216 -3.49 -3.00 6.35
CA ILE A 216 -2.76 -3.55 7.50
C ILE A 216 -2.91 -5.07 7.56
N GLU A 217 -4.07 -5.64 7.21
CA GLU A 217 -4.23 -7.09 7.08
C GLU A 217 -3.26 -7.68 6.04
N ILE A 218 -3.11 -7.05 4.87
CA ILE A 218 -2.17 -7.48 3.83
C ILE A 218 -0.73 -7.38 4.35
N LEU A 219 -0.34 -6.24 4.92
CA LEU A 219 1.02 -6.03 5.43
C LEU A 219 1.37 -6.99 6.57
N ALA A 220 0.44 -7.26 7.47
CA ALA A 220 0.62 -8.21 8.57
C ALA A 220 0.76 -9.65 8.06
N LEU A 221 -0.05 -10.09 7.08
CA LEU A 221 0.12 -11.42 6.48
C LEU A 221 1.44 -11.53 5.71
N ALA A 222 1.82 -10.49 4.97
CA ALA A 222 3.07 -10.44 4.22
C ALA A 222 4.29 -10.54 5.16
N THR A 223 4.34 -9.70 6.20
CA THR A 223 5.44 -9.71 7.18
C THR A 223 5.45 -10.97 8.05
N PHE A 224 4.29 -11.55 8.38
CA PHE A 224 4.22 -12.86 9.02
C PHE A 224 4.88 -13.94 8.15
N TYR A 225 4.58 -13.97 6.85
CA TYR A 225 5.21 -14.91 5.93
C TYR A 225 6.71 -14.64 5.77
N LEU A 226 7.13 -13.37 5.59
CA LEU A 226 8.53 -13.00 5.46
C LEU A 226 9.35 -13.39 6.72
N GLY A 227 8.77 -13.24 7.92
CA GLY A 227 9.39 -13.69 9.17
C GLY A 227 9.53 -15.21 9.28
N GLY A 228 8.77 -15.99 8.51
CA GLY A 228 8.88 -17.45 8.46
C GLY A 228 9.61 -17.99 7.22
N ASN A 229 9.87 -17.16 6.22
CA ASN A 229 10.48 -17.59 4.96
C ASN A 229 11.98 -17.86 5.17
N TYR A 230 12.43 -19.03 4.75
CA TYR A 230 13.79 -19.49 4.97
C TYR A 230 14.86 -18.60 4.34
N LEU A 231 14.65 -18.11 3.11
CA LEU A 231 15.58 -17.21 2.44
C LEU A 231 15.70 -15.90 3.20
N VAL A 232 14.56 -15.28 3.51
CA VAL A 232 14.53 -13.98 4.20
C VAL A 232 15.21 -14.07 5.57
N VAL A 233 14.93 -15.14 6.32
CA VAL A 233 15.52 -15.32 7.65
C VAL A 233 17.01 -15.65 7.57
N ARG A 234 17.43 -16.50 6.63
CA ARG A 234 18.84 -16.89 6.48
C ARG A 234 19.71 -15.72 6.05
N GLU A 235 19.32 -15.04 4.98
CA GLU A 235 20.06 -13.87 4.48
C GLU A 235 19.97 -12.69 5.45
N GLY A 236 18.79 -12.44 6.04
CA GLY A 236 18.62 -11.41 7.06
C GLY A 236 19.50 -11.65 8.30
N ASN A 237 19.64 -12.89 8.75
CA ASN A 237 20.52 -13.23 9.88
C ASN A 237 22.00 -12.99 9.54
N ALA A 238 22.44 -13.31 8.31
CA ALA A 238 23.80 -13.03 7.88
C ALA A 238 24.08 -11.52 7.81
N MET A 239 23.14 -10.74 7.25
CA MET A 239 23.23 -9.27 7.21
C MET A 239 23.31 -8.67 8.61
N LEU A 240 22.51 -9.15 9.57
CA LEU A 240 22.52 -8.65 10.95
C LEU A 240 23.77 -8.99 11.75
N ASN A 241 24.59 -9.93 11.26
CA ASN A 241 25.86 -10.32 11.87
C ASN A 241 27.06 -9.92 11.00
N ASP A 242 26.85 -9.02 10.04
CA ASP A 242 27.88 -8.46 9.15
C ASP A 242 28.71 -9.55 8.43
N LEU A 243 28.06 -10.66 8.10
CA LEU A 243 28.69 -11.77 7.39
C LEU A 243 28.74 -11.48 5.89
N ASN A 244 29.88 -10.98 5.41
CA ASN A 244 30.13 -10.72 3.99
C ASN A 244 30.52 -12.00 3.24
N LEU A 245 29.62 -12.97 3.20
CA LEU A 245 29.80 -14.24 2.49
C LEU A 245 28.92 -14.26 1.23
N PRO A 246 29.37 -14.91 0.14
CA PRO A 246 28.57 -15.04 -1.08
C PRO A 246 27.29 -15.86 -0.87
N PHE A 247 27.28 -16.72 0.15
CA PHE A 247 26.08 -17.43 0.61
C PHE A 247 26.05 -17.41 2.14
N ALA A 248 24.93 -16.97 2.72
CA ALA A 248 24.74 -16.98 4.16
C ALA A 248 24.91 -18.40 4.74
N PRO A 249 25.52 -18.59 5.92
CA PRO A 249 25.62 -19.91 6.54
C PRO A 249 24.23 -20.47 6.91
N GLN A 250 24.17 -21.79 7.11
CA GLN A 250 22.94 -22.44 7.56
C GLN A 250 22.55 -21.92 8.94
N ILE A 251 21.31 -21.42 9.09
CA ILE A 251 20.78 -20.98 10.38
C ILE A 251 20.37 -22.17 11.26
N PRO A 252 20.43 -22.02 12.60
CA PRO A 252 19.78 -22.93 13.53
C PRO A 252 18.28 -23.06 13.22
N PHE A 253 17.69 -24.23 13.50
CA PHE A 253 16.27 -24.51 13.25
C PHE A 253 15.81 -24.35 11.79
N ALA A 254 16.70 -24.47 10.81
CA ALA A 254 16.35 -24.37 9.39
C ALA A 254 15.13 -25.20 8.98
N GLN A 255 14.95 -26.39 9.55
CA GLN A 255 13.79 -27.26 9.32
C GLN A 255 12.45 -26.58 9.64
N VAL A 256 12.40 -25.75 10.69
CA VAL A 256 11.21 -24.96 11.05
C VAL A 256 10.90 -23.93 9.96
N PHE A 257 11.93 -23.26 9.45
CA PHE A 257 11.76 -22.27 8.39
C PHE A 257 11.45 -22.91 7.03
N TYR A 258 11.92 -24.13 6.74
CA TYR A 258 11.45 -24.91 5.60
C TYR A 258 9.96 -25.22 5.72
N PHE A 259 9.53 -25.67 6.90
CA PHE A 259 8.12 -25.92 7.17
C PHE A 259 7.28 -24.64 7.01
N PHE A 260 7.72 -23.49 7.53
CA PHE A 260 7.01 -22.23 7.38
C PHE A 260 6.98 -21.72 5.93
N THR A 261 8.09 -21.87 5.20
CA THR A 261 8.17 -21.46 3.79
C THR A 261 7.10 -22.14 2.96
N ILE A 262 6.79 -23.42 3.19
CA ILE A 262 5.76 -24.14 2.43
C ILE A 262 4.39 -24.06 3.12
N GLY A 263 4.37 -24.24 4.45
CA GLY A 263 3.15 -24.37 5.24
C GLY A 263 2.33 -23.09 5.33
N ILE A 264 2.96 -21.92 5.46
CA ILE A 264 2.24 -20.64 5.57
C ILE A 264 1.45 -20.31 4.29
N PRO A 265 2.04 -20.33 3.08
CA PRO A 265 1.28 -20.12 1.85
C PRO A 265 0.14 -21.11 1.66
N VAL A 266 0.37 -22.41 1.92
CA VAL A 266 -0.65 -23.45 1.82
C VAL A 266 -1.81 -23.17 2.79
N ALA A 267 -1.50 -22.79 4.04
CA ALA A 267 -2.51 -22.41 5.01
C ALA A 267 -3.31 -21.17 4.57
N TYR A 268 -2.65 -20.14 4.03
CA TYR A 268 -3.31 -18.94 3.52
C TYR A 268 -4.26 -19.26 2.36
N ILE A 269 -3.83 -20.05 1.39
CA ILE A 269 -4.66 -20.49 0.26
C ILE A 269 -5.84 -21.31 0.78
N PHE A 270 -5.59 -22.31 1.63
CA PHE A 270 -6.64 -23.17 2.18
C PHE A 270 -7.70 -22.38 2.94
N PHE A 271 -7.29 -21.50 3.87
CA PHE A 271 -8.24 -20.67 4.62
C PHE A 271 -8.88 -19.57 3.78
N GLY A 272 -8.17 -19.05 2.78
CA GLY A 272 -8.71 -18.09 1.81
C GLY A 272 -9.85 -18.70 0.99
N LEU A 273 -9.68 -19.94 0.52
CA LEU A 273 -10.73 -20.70 -0.18
C LEU A 273 -11.87 -21.08 0.77
N LYS A 274 -11.55 -21.63 1.95
CA LYS A 274 -12.55 -22.12 2.92
C LYS A 274 -13.45 -21.00 3.48
N LYS A 275 -12.90 -19.80 3.68
CA LYS A 275 -13.63 -18.64 4.24
C LYS A 275 -14.06 -17.62 3.20
N HIS A 276 -13.86 -17.91 1.91
CA HIS A 276 -14.09 -16.98 0.79
C HIS A 276 -13.39 -15.62 0.99
N ASP A 277 -12.20 -15.65 1.58
CA ASP A 277 -11.42 -14.47 1.94
C ASP A 277 -10.35 -14.21 0.87
N ARG A 278 -10.60 -13.18 0.06
CA ARG A 278 -9.71 -12.81 -1.04
C ARG A 278 -8.36 -12.30 -0.58
N VAL A 279 -8.29 -11.64 0.58
CA VAL A 279 -7.01 -11.12 1.08
C VAL A 279 -6.10 -12.30 1.42
N LEU A 280 -6.62 -13.31 2.13
CA LEU A 280 -5.87 -14.53 2.41
C LEU A 280 -5.47 -15.29 1.13
N LEU A 281 -6.39 -15.42 0.18
CA LEU A 281 -6.13 -16.15 -1.06
C LEU A 281 -5.01 -15.50 -1.90
N ILE A 282 -5.12 -14.19 -2.15
CA ILE A 282 -4.16 -13.46 -2.98
C ILE A 282 -2.79 -13.41 -2.29
N THR A 283 -2.76 -13.08 -0.99
CA THR A 283 -1.49 -13.08 -0.24
C THR A 283 -0.89 -14.49 -0.19
N GLY A 284 -1.70 -15.54 -0.04
CA GLY A 284 -1.24 -16.93 -0.08
C GLY A 284 -0.61 -17.32 -1.42
N LEU A 285 -1.20 -16.91 -2.55
CA LEU A 285 -0.63 -17.15 -3.88
C LEU A 285 0.68 -16.38 -4.10
N LEU A 286 0.75 -15.12 -3.65
CA LEU A 286 1.97 -14.31 -3.72
C LEU A 286 3.08 -14.91 -2.83
N SER A 287 2.75 -15.32 -1.61
CA SER A 287 3.68 -16.02 -0.72
C SER A 287 4.13 -17.36 -1.31
N LEU A 288 3.25 -18.09 -2.01
CA LEU A 288 3.64 -19.33 -2.68
C LEU A 288 4.66 -19.08 -3.79
N ALA A 289 4.48 -18.02 -4.58
CA ALA A 289 5.46 -17.63 -5.60
C ALA A 289 6.83 -17.29 -4.97
N LEU A 290 6.84 -16.59 -3.84
CA LEU A 290 8.07 -16.34 -3.07
C LEU A 290 8.67 -17.64 -2.51
N SER A 291 7.86 -18.62 -2.10
CA SER A 291 8.35 -19.92 -1.64
C SER A 291 9.01 -20.72 -2.76
N VAL A 292 8.44 -20.67 -3.97
CA VAL A 292 9.06 -21.26 -5.17
C VAL A 292 10.39 -20.57 -5.47
N TYR A 293 10.46 -19.23 -5.34
CA TYR A 293 11.72 -18.51 -5.49
C TYR A 293 12.76 -18.92 -4.43
N THR A 294 12.36 -19.06 -3.16
CA THR A 294 13.24 -19.57 -2.09
C THR A 294 13.75 -20.97 -2.39
N TYR A 295 12.88 -21.87 -2.86
CA TYR A 295 13.28 -23.21 -3.27
C TYR A 295 14.30 -23.15 -4.42
N LYS A 296 14.00 -22.34 -5.44
CA LYS A 296 14.89 -22.13 -6.59
C LYS A 296 16.28 -21.70 -6.14
N HIS A 297 16.35 -20.69 -5.28
CA HIS A 297 17.61 -20.07 -4.87
C HIS A 297 18.58 -21.05 -4.21
N TYR A 298 18.09 -22.06 -3.47
CA TYR A 298 18.95 -23.00 -2.75
C TYR A 298 18.99 -24.42 -3.29
N PHE A 299 17.98 -24.86 -4.06
CA PHE A 299 17.82 -26.28 -4.39
C PHE A 299 17.63 -26.56 -5.88
N SER A 300 17.41 -25.56 -6.74
CA SER A 300 17.15 -25.85 -8.15
C SER A 300 18.42 -26.18 -8.93
N PRO A 301 18.49 -27.34 -9.60
CA PRO A 301 19.59 -27.70 -10.49
C PRO A 301 19.37 -27.17 -11.93
N PHE A 302 18.23 -26.53 -12.22
CA PHE A 302 17.82 -26.18 -13.58
C PHE A 302 18.40 -24.84 -14.04
N THR A 303 18.55 -24.69 -15.35
CA THR A 303 18.90 -23.38 -15.93
C THR A 303 17.72 -22.41 -15.82
N PRO A 304 17.96 -21.08 -15.75
CA PRO A 304 16.86 -20.10 -15.66
C PRO A 304 15.81 -20.23 -16.76
N ALA A 305 16.22 -20.59 -17.98
CA ALA A 305 15.32 -20.79 -19.11
C ALA A 305 14.38 -22.00 -18.92
N GLN A 306 14.92 -23.13 -18.44
CA GLN A 306 14.12 -24.33 -18.16
C GLN A 306 13.10 -24.06 -17.05
N GLU A 307 13.50 -23.36 -15.99
CA GLU A 307 12.62 -23.03 -14.88
C GLU A 307 11.45 -22.14 -15.31
N LEU A 308 11.73 -21.07 -16.07
CA LEU A 308 10.71 -20.18 -16.60
C LEU A 308 9.71 -20.93 -17.49
N ALA A 309 10.20 -21.84 -18.34
CA ALA A 309 9.36 -22.66 -19.19
C ALA A 309 8.46 -23.62 -18.37
N ILE A 310 9.04 -24.32 -17.38
CA ILE A 310 8.30 -25.25 -16.52
C ILE A 310 7.26 -24.50 -15.67
N ALA A 311 7.66 -23.39 -15.05
CA ALA A 311 6.76 -22.58 -14.21
C ALA A 311 5.63 -21.98 -15.04
N GLY A 312 5.92 -21.45 -16.23
CA GLY A 312 4.92 -20.92 -17.15
C GLY A 312 3.94 -22.00 -17.61
N MET A 313 4.44 -23.16 -18.01
CA MET A 313 3.61 -24.30 -18.41
C MET A 313 2.71 -24.78 -17.26
N ALA A 314 3.27 -24.92 -16.05
CA ALA A 314 2.52 -25.31 -14.86
C ALA A 314 1.41 -24.29 -14.53
N MET A 315 1.70 -22.99 -14.61
CA MET A 315 0.72 -21.92 -14.40
C MET A 315 -0.43 -21.97 -15.42
N ILE A 316 -0.12 -22.20 -16.70
CA ILE A 316 -1.14 -22.31 -17.77
C ILE A 316 -2.02 -23.53 -17.52
N VAL A 317 -1.43 -24.70 -17.29
CA VAL A 317 -2.17 -25.95 -17.06
C VAL A 317 -3.04 -25.85 -15.81
N LEU A 318 -2.48 -25.32 -14.70
CA LEU A 318 -3.21 -25.15 -13.46
C LEU A 318 -4.36 -24.14 -13.61
N SER A 319 -4.11 -23.01 -14.29
CA SER A 319 -5.16 -22.02 -14.57
C SER A 319 -6.29 -22.62 -15.40
N ALA A 320 -5.98 -23.32 -16.50
CA ALA A 320 -6.97 -23.97 -17.35
C ALA A 320 -7.77 -25.04 -16.59
N ALA A 321 -7.09 -25.84 -15.75
CA ALA A 321 -7.75 -26.85 -14.92
C ALA A 321 -8.69 -26.21 -13.89
N VAL A 322 -8.27 -25.14 -13.21
CA VAL A 322 -9.08 -24.43 -12.22
C VAL A 322 -10.29 -23.75 -12.87
N ILE A 323 -10.11 -23.09 -14.01
CA ILE A 323 -11.20 -22.48 -14.79
C ILE A 323 -12.23 -23.55 -15.15
N LYS A 324 -11.77 -24.66 -15.76
CA LYS A 324 -12.66 -25.77 -16.13
C LYS A 324 -13.38 -26.36 -14.91
N TYR A 325 -12.70 -26.45 -13.77
CA TYR A 325 -13.27 -27.01 -12.56
C TYR A 325 -14.34 -26.10 -11.91
N LEU A 326 -14.12 -24.78 -11.96
CA LEU A 326 -14.99 -23.76 -11.36
C LEU A 326 -16.01 -23.15 -12.33
N HIS A 327 -16.01 -23.58 -13.59
CA HIS A 327 -16.97 -23.15 -14.60
C HIS A 327 -18.42 -23.40 -14.17
N THR A 328 -18.66 -24.51 -13.48
CA THR A 328 -19.87 -24.70 -12.69
C THR A 328 -19.57 -24.26 -11.26
N PRO A 329 -20.36 -23.32 -10.68
CA PRO A 329 -20.12 -22.85 -9.33
C PRO A 329 -20.10 -24.00 -8.32
N LYS A 330 -19.01 -24.13 -7.56
CA LYS A 330 -18.83 -25.19 -6.56
C LYS A 330 -18.35 -24.59 -5.25
N HIS A 331 -18.94 -25.01 -4.14
CA HIS A 331 -18.58 -24.54 -2.79
C HIS A 331 -18.60 -23.00 -2.66
N GLY A 332 -19.46 -22.30 -3.41
CA GLY A 332 -19.54 -20.84 -3.43
C GLY A 332 -18.39 -20.14 -4.18
N LEU A 333 -17.59 -20.87 -4.94
CA LEU A 333 -16.55 -20.34 -5.83
C LEU A 333 -16.97 -20.52 -7.30
N SER A 334 -16.61 -19.56 -8.13
CA SER A 334 -16.91 -19.53 -9.57
C SER A 334 -15.75 -18.87 -10.32
N ASP A 335 -15.55 -19.23 -11.59
CA ASP A 335 -14.63 -18.57 -12.52
C ASP A 335 -15.22 -17.28 -13.13
N GLU A 336 -16.48 -16.96 -12.82
CA GLU A 336 -17.19 -15.80 -13.35
C GLU A 336 -16.43 -14.49 -13.09
N GLN A 337 -16.22 -13.72 -14.17
CA GLN A 337 -15.47 -12.47 -14.10
C GLN A 337 -16.18 -11.44 -13.22
N GLU A 338 -15.42 -10.82 -12.34
CA GLU A 338 -15.93 -9.78 -11.47
C GLU A 338 -15.93 -8.41 -12.18
N GLY A 339 -16.92 -8.17 -13.04
CA GLY A 339 -17.13 -6.87 -13.71
C GLY A 339 -15.95 -6.42 -14.58
N LYS A 340 -15.78 -5.09 -14.76
CA LYS A 340 -14.67 -4.53 -15.55
C LYS A 340 -13.33 -4.92 -14.93
N ARG A 341 -12.46 -5.60 -15.70
CA ARG A 341 -11.05 -5.86 -15.34
C ARG A 341 -10.32 -4.54 -15.08
N LYS A 342 -10.16 -4.17 -13.81
CA LYS A 342 -9.47 -2.93 -13.40
C LYS A 342 -8.00 -2.87 -13.85
N LEU A 343 -7.38 -4.03 -14.09
CA LEU A 343 -5.97 -4.16 -14.47
C LEU A 343 -5.74 -4.47 -15.95
N ALA A 344 -6.79 -4.58 -16.78
CA ALA A 344 -6.63 -4.93 -18.19
C ALA A 344 -5.68 -3.99 -18.93
N ASN A 345 -5.72 -2.69 -18.61
CA ASN A 345 -4.81 -1.71 -19.22
C ASN A 345 -3.36 -1.90 -18.77
N LEU A 346 -3.13 -2.26 -17.51
CA LEU A 346 -1.78 -2.52 -16.99
C LEU A 346 -1.22 -3.83 -17.55
N GLU A 347 -2.05 -4.87 -17.63
CA GLU A 347 -1.72 -6.14 -18.29
C GLU A 347 -1.33 -5.90 -19.76
N ALA A 348 -2.13 -5.12 -20.50
CA ALA A 348 -1.84 -4.78 -21.89
C ALA A 348 -0.51 -4.01 -22.05
N ILE A 349 -0.21 -3.05 -21.16
CA ILE A 349 1.06 -2.31 -21.17
C ILE A 349 2.23 -3.24 -20.88
N LEU A 350 2.13 -4.11 -19.86
CA LEU A 350 3.19 -5.06 -19.51
C LEU A 350 3.49 -6.04 -20.66
N VAL A 351 2.43 -6.52 -21.32
CA VAL A 351 2.52 -7.40 -22.49
C VAL A 351 3.16 -6.66 -23.66
N ALA A 352 2.72 -5.44 -23.97
CA ALA A 352 3.31 -4.61 -25.02
C ALA A 352 4.79 -4.31 -24.76
N GLN A 353 5.15 -4.01 -23.51
CA GLN A 353 6.52 -3.70 -23.09
C GLN A 353 7.45 -4.91 -23.18
N HIS A 354 6.97 -6.13 -22.88
CA HIS A 354 7.78 -7.35 -22.96
C HIS A 354 7.83 -7.98 -24.35
N LEU A 355 6.74 -7.89 -25.13
CA LEU A 355 6.67 -8.47 -26.47
C LEU A 355 7.17 -7.51 -27.56
N GLY A 356 7.49 -6.26 -27.22
CA GLY A 356 7.92 -5.25 -28.19
C GLY A 356 6.85 -4.89 -29.22
N GLN A 357 5.61 -5.30 -29.00
CA GLN A 357 4.48 -4.94 -29.85
C GLN A 357 3.83 -3.69 -29.27
N THR A 358 4.05 -2.55 -29.93
CA THR A 358 3.08 -1.47 -29.86
C THR A 358 1.71 -2.03 -30.27
N PRO A 359 0.61 -1.73 -29.54
CA PRO A 359 -0.72 -2.09 -30.01
C PRO A 359 -0.85 -1.62 -31.45
N GLY A 360 -1.13 -2.55 -32.37
CA GLY A 360 -1.31 -2.21 -33.77
C GLY A 360 -2.41 -1.16 -33.91
N GLU A 361 -2.15 -0.13 -34.71
CA GLU A 361 -3.17 0.79 -35.19
C GLU A 361 -4.16 0.00 -36.07
N ASP A 362 -5.11 -0.68 -35.43
CA ASP A 362 -6.33 -1.07 -36.12
C ASP A 362 -7.16 0.19 -36.35
N GLY A 363 -6.95 0.79 -37.52
CA GLY A 363 -7.96 1.53 -38.27
C GLY A 363 -8.52 2.79 -37.62
N ASN A 364 -8.02 3.93 -38.09
CA ASN A 364 -8.70 5.22 -38.06
C ASN A 364 -8.97 5.79 -36.66
N VAL A 365 -7.90 6.09 -35.93
CA VAL A 365 -7.96 7.12 -34.89
C VAL A 365 -7.92 8.47 -35.60
N GLU A 366 -9.08 8.95 -36.05
CA GLU A 366 -9.24 10.38 -36.29
C GLU A 366 -8.93 11.08 -34.97
N PHE A 367 -7.75 11.69 -34.88
CA PHE A 367 -7.49 12.72 -33.89
C PHE A 367 -8.49 13.84 -34.16
N GLY A 368 -9.63 13.77 -33.46
CA GLY A 368 -10.65 14.79 -33.50
C GLY A 368 -10.00 16.16 -33.32
N GLY A 369 -10.34 17.08 -34.23
CA GLY A 369 -9.84 18.45 -34.29
C GLY A 369 -10.17 19.25 -33.05
N GLY A 370 -9.46 18.97 -31.96
CA GLY A 370 -9.44 19.78 -30.76
C GLY A 370 -8.51 20.97 -30.99
N ASN A 371 -9.09 22.17 -31.02
CA ASN A 371 -8.35 23.43 -30.90
C ASN A 371 -7.69 23.51 -29.52
N PHE A 372 -6.54 22.87 -29.37
CA PHE A 372 -5.61 23.14 -28.28
C PHE A 372 -4.71 24.29 -28.73
N GLY A 373 -5.15 25.51 -28.41
CA GLY A 373 -4.39 26.74 -28.65
C GLY A 373 -3.13 26.77 -27.79
N GLY A 374 -2.06 26.18 -28.31
CA GLY A 374 -0.71 26.33 -27.78
C GLY A 374 -0.16 27.70 -28.18
N GLY A 375 -0.03 28.59 -27.21
CA GLY A 375 0.67 29.86 -27.36
C GLY A 375 2.17 29.62 -27.57
N GLY A 376 2.58 29.49 -28.83
CA GLY A 376 3.97 29.53 -29.24
C GLY A 376 4.35 30.96 -29.62
N SER A 377 5.05 31.66 -28.72
CA SER A 377 5.83 32.84 -29.08
C SER A 377 7.14 32.39 -29.72
N GLY A 378 7.15 32.25 -31.04
CA GLY A 378 8.37 32.24 -31.84
C GLY A 378 8.52 33.60 -32.49
N GLU A 379 9.44 34.41 -31.99
CA GLU A 379 9.78 35.70 -32.59
C GLU A 379 10.38 35.50 -33.98
N THR A 380 9.88 36.33 -34.90
CA THR A 380 10.43 36.66 -36.21
C THR A 380 11.87 37.13 -36.08
N TYR A 381 12.82 36.49 -36.78
CA TYR A 381 13.73 37.07 -37.80
C TYR A 381 14.73 36.01 -38.29
#